data_AF-A0A4Y2KUS3-F1
#
_entry.id   AF-A0A4Y2KUS3-F1
#
_cell.length_a   1.000
_cell.length_b   1.000
_cell.length_c   1.000
_cell.angle_alpha   90.00
_cell.angle_beta   90.00
_cell.angle_gamma   90.00
#
_symmetry.space_group_name_H-M   'P 1'
#
loop_
_entity.id
_entity.type
_entity.pdbx_description
1 polymer ?
#
loop_
_entity_poly.entity_id
_entity_poly.type
_entity_poly.pdbx_seq_one_letter_code
_entity_poly.pdbx_strand_id
1 'polypeptide(L)'
;MTTHEINWGKCIEVCSDGAKAMSGKVRGVVALIKNVAKNCNSTHCILQRYALVTKRISATFKSVLDEAVKIINFIKSKPLQSRIFKAMCEDMGSLHTTLLLHTEVRWLSRGQMLVRIFQLRMELMAYFIGHKFELSDRLNNMACLSTLAYLADIFRKLNELCLALQGKQVNILQAKDKLVAFSRKLQYWISAVKQNNFECFQTLSDFLEESEVDLDMEIRDGIKTHLSSLQQSLGDYFPNLENQDNYWVQNPFKIKEKPKDFIPWIKNMIELISDTQLEAKFRTVSLTIFWSDVFDEYPNLAKQAIRILLPFATTYLCEAGFSKYVATKTKYRNKLDAAPDMRIQLSNLTPNFKRIMESKKQVHPSH
;
A
#
# COMPACT_ATOMS: atom_id res chain seq x y z
N MET A 1 -16.92 -28.33 2.66
CA MET A 1 -16.77 -27.01 2.00
C MET A 1 -18.07 -26.56 1.30
N THR A 2 -19.24 -26.87 1.87
CA THR A 2 -20.58 -26.51 1.37
C THR A 2 -21.33 -25.56 2.30
N THR A 3 -20.74 -25.23 3.44
CA THR A 3 -21.34 -24.48 4.56
C THR A 3 -21.82 -23.07 4.22
N HIS A 4 -21.43 -22.51 3.08
CA HIS A 4 -21.80 -21.16 2.65
C HIS A 4 -22.41 -21.10 1.25
N GLU A 5 -22.73 -22.24 0.63
CA GLU A 5 -23.35 -22.32 -0.71
C GLU A 5 -22.58 -21.59 -1.84
N ILE A 6 -21.31 -21.26 -1.62
CA ILE A 6 -20.44 -20.64 -2.63
C ILE A 6 -19.94 -21.74 -3.57
N ASN A 7 -20.32 -21.66 -4.84
CA ASN A 7 -19.83 -22.56 -5.87
C ASN A 7 -18.37 -22.23 -6.23
N TRP A 8 -17.43 -23.09 -5.84
CA TRP A 8 -16.00 -22.96 -6.13
C TRP A 8 -15.67 -22.93 -7.63
N GLY A 9 -16.52 -23.48 -8.50
CA GLY A 9 -16.37 -23.35 -9.95
C GLY A 9 -16.48 -21.90 -10.46
N LYS A 10 -17.02 -20.98 -9.65
CA LYS A 10 -17.05 -19.54 -9.92
C LYS A 10 -15.82 -18.79 -9.39
N CYS A 11 -14.94 -19.44 -8.63
CA CYS A 11 -13.70 -18.84 -8.17
C CYS A 11 -12.71 -18.76 -9.34
N ILE A 12 -12.43 -17.54 -9.79
CA ILE A 12 -11.53 -17.31 -10.93
C ILE A 12 -10.12 -16.92 -10.51
N GLU A 13 -9.93 -16.43 -9.29
CA GLU A 13 -8.62 -16.06 -8.77
C GLU A 13 -8.55 -16.09 -7.24
N VAL A 14 -7.37 -16.44 -6.71
CA VAL A 14 -6.97 -16.24 -5.32
C VAL A 14 -5.70 -15.38 -5.24
N CYS A 15 -5.76 -14.30 -4.46
CA CYS A 15 -4.61 -13.46 -4.15
C CYS A 15 -4.05 -13.84 -2.76
N SER A 16 -2.74 -14.02 -2.63
CA SER A 16 -2.09 -14.37 -1.35
C SER A 16 -0.81 -13.58 -1.09
N ASP A 17 -0.38 -13.55 0.17
CA ASP A 17 0.88 -12.94 0.61
C ASP A 17 2.14 -13.77 0.26
N GLY A 18 1.96 -14.93 -0.40
CA GLY A 18 3.05 -15.81 -0.79
C GLY A 18 3.70 -16.60 0.35
N ALA A 19 3.21 -16.49 1.60
CA ALA A 19 3.74 -17.26 2.73
C ALA A 19 3.68 -18.77 2.42
N LYS A 20 4.63 -19.57 2.93
CA LYS A 20 4.70 -21.01 2.62
C LYS A 20 3.39 -21.77 2.94
N ALA A 21 2.67 -21.35 3.97
CA ALA A 21 1.35 -21.89 4.31
C ALA A 21 0.28 -21.59 3.25
N MET A 22 0.42 -20.50 2.49
CA MET A 22 -0.47 -20.12 1.39
C MET A 22 -0.02 -20.73 0.06
N SER A 23 1.28 -20.62 -0.26
CA SER A 23 1.88 -20.95 -1.55
C SER A 23 2.43 -22.38 -1.67
N GLY A 24 2.38 -23.17 -0.61
CA GLY A 24 2.88 -24.56 -0.60
C GLY A 24 2.23 -25.43 -1.70
N LYS A 25 3.06 -26.20 -2.41
CA LYS A 25 2.62 -26.98 -3.60
C LYS A 25 1.56 -28.04 -3.31
N VAL A 26 1.55 -28.61 -2.11
CA VAL A 26 0.67 -29.73 -1.73
C VAL A 26 -0.35 -29.32 -0.67
N ARG A 27 0.12 -28.75 0.44
CA ARG A 27 -0.71 -28.35 1.59
C ARG A 27 -0.95 -26.84 1.68
N GLY A 28 -0.49 -26.07 0.71
CA GLY A 28 -0.73 -24.63 0.68
C GLY A 28 -2.20 -24.33 0.37
N VAL A 29 -2.76 -23.29 1.00
CA VAL A 29 -4.16 -22.89 0.78
C VAL A 29 -4.47 -22.68 -0.70
N VAL A 30 -3.56 -22.06 -1.46
CA VAL A 30 -3.72 -21.84 -2.91
C VAL A 30 -3.81 -23.15 -3.67
N ALA A 31 -2.99 -24.16 -3.31
CA ALA A 31 -3.03 -25.48 -3.95
C ALA A 31 -4.35 -26.20 -3.65
N LEU A 32 -4.82 -26.13 -2.41
CA LEU A 32 -6.11 -26.71 -2.01
C LEU A 32 -7.29 -26.05 -2.73
N ILE A 33 -7.27 -24.72 -2.92
CA ILE A 33 -8.28 -23.99 -3.70
C ILE A 33 -8.26 -24.44 -5.15
N LYS A 34 -7.09 -24.56 -5.78
CA LYS A 34 -6.97 -25.02 -7.18
C LYS A 34 -7.48 -26.45 -7.39
N ASN A 35 -7.39 -27.32 -6.38
CA ASN A 35 -7.94 -28.67 -6.46
C ASN A 35 -9.47 -28.69 -6.61
N VAL A 36 -10.17 -27.76 -5.95
CA VAL A 36 -11.64 -27.64 -6.02
C VAL A 36 -12.12 -26.64 -7.07
N ALA A 37 -11.27 -25.69 -7.46
CA ALA A 37 -11.51 -24.66 -8.47
C ALA A 37 -10.41 -24.73 -9.55
N LYS A 38 -10.49 -25.73 -10.43
CA LYS A 38 -9.44 -26.04 -11.42
C LYS A 38 -9.06 -24.88 -12.34
N ASN A 39 -9.99 -23.96 -12.60
CA ASN A 39 -9.79 -22.78 -13.45
C ASN A 39 -9.38 -21.52 -12.65
N CYS A 40 -9.14 -21.64 -11.35
CA CYS A 40 -8.75 -20.52 -10.50
C CYS A 40 -7.28 -20.17 -10.71
N ASN A 41 -7.02 -18.93 -11.11
CA ASN A 41 -5.68 -18.38 -11.13
C ASN A 41 -5.20 -18.06 -9.71
N SER A 42 -3.91 -17.82 -9.56
CA SER A 42 -3.34 -17.38 -8.30
C SER A 42 -2.37 -16.23 -8.52
N THR A 43 -2.55 -15.15 -7.79
CA THR A 43 -1.64 -14.00 -7.81
C THR A 43 -1.01 -13.77 -6.45
N HIS A 44 0.19 -13.20 -6.50
CA HIS A 44 0.87 -12.73 -5.32
C HIS A 44 0.49 -11.27 -5.09
N CYS A 45 0.08 -10.95 -3.86
CA CYS A 45 -0.30 -9.62 -3.43
C CYS A 45 0.76 -8.59 -3.81
N ILE A 46 0.34 -7.53 -4.50
CA ILE A 46 1.23 -6.46 -4.96
C ILE A 46 1.84 -5.74 -3.76
N LEU A 47 1.07 -5.50 -2.70
CA LEU A 47 1.60 -4.82 -1.50
C LEU A 47 2.70 -5.62 -0.83
N GLN A 48 2.56 -6.94 -0.80
CA GLN A 48 3.58 -7.80 -0.21
C GLN A 48 4.84 -7.85 -1.07
N ARG A 49 4.71 -7.93 -2.41
CA ARG A 49 5.86 -7.79 -3.33
C ARG A 49 6.52 -6.42 -3.20
N TYR A 50 5.72 -5.37 -3.14
CA TYR A 50 6.18 -4.00 -2.98
C TYR A 50 6.93 -3.81 -1.66
N ALA A 51 6.45 -4.38 -0.56
CA ALA A 51 7.17 -4.39 0.71
C ALA A 51 8.54 -5.09 0.63
N LEU A 52 8.76 -6.01 -0.33
CA LEU A 52 10.08 -6.58 -0.58
C LEU A 52 10.98 -5.65 -1.39
N VAL A 53 10.43 -4.87 -2.32
CA VAL A 53 11.16 -3.81 -3.07
C VAL A 53 11.80 -2.82 -2.11
N THR A 54 11.08 -2.42 -1.05
CA THR A 54 11.54 -1.39 -0.11
C THR A 54 12.50 -1.90 0.98
N LYS A 55 12.90 -3.18 0.95
CA LYS A 55 13.78 -3.76 1.99
C LYS A 55 15.26 -3.49 1.78
N ARG A 56 15.69 -3.23 0.54
CA ARG A 56 17.11 -2.98 0.24
C ARG A 56 17.47 -1.55 0.65
N ILE A 57 18.29 -1.43 1.69
CA ILE A 57 18.79 -0.16 2.21
C ILE A 57 20.25 -0.36 2.63
N SER A 58 21.11 0.64 2.40
CA SER A 58 22.53 0.56 2.75
C SER A 58 22.73 0.49 4.28
N ALA A 59 23.87 -0.05 4.72
CA ALA A 59 24.19 -0.13 6.14
C ALA A 59 24.18 1.25 6.82
N THR A 60 24.69 2.29 6.15
CA THR A 60 24.70 3.68 6.64
C THR A 60 23.28 4.19 6.90
N PHE A 61 22.38 4.05 5.92
CA PHE A 61 21.00 4.49 6.05
C PHE A 61 20.22 3.64 7.06
N LYS A 62 20.51 2.34 7.13
CA LYS A 62 19.95 1.45 8.14
C LYS A 62 20.37 1.86 9.55
N SER A 63 21.62 2.27 9.74
CA SER A 63 22.13 2.75 11.03
C SER A 63 21.35 3.96 11.51
N VAL A 64 21.19 4.99 10.66
CA VAL A 64 20.42 6.20 11.02
C VAL A 64 18.94 5.86 11.32
N LEU A 65 18.34 4.97 10.53
CA LEU A 65 16.99 4.48 10.79
C LEU A 65 16.87 3.79 12.16
N ASP A 66 17.84 2.95 12.53
CA ASP A 66 17.83 2.23 13.81
C ASP A 66 18.11 3.14 14.99
N GLU A 67 18.99 4.13 14.83
CA GLU A 67 19.23 5.19 15.81
C GLU A 67 17.95 6.01 16.07
N ALA A 68 17.23 6.39 15.02
CA ALA A 68 15.92 7.07 15.16
C ALA A 68 14.91 6.23 15.96
N VAL A 69 14.84 4.93 15.68
CA VAL A 69 13.99 3.99 16.42
C VAL A 69 14.40 3.92 17.89
N LYS A 70 15.71 3.86 18.19
CA LYS A 70 16.23 3.85 19.57
C LYS A 70 15.87 5.13 20.33
N ILE A 71 16.01 6.30 19.71
CA ILE A 71 15.62 7.61 20.30
C ILE A 71 14.15 7.60 20.69
N ILE A 72 13.27 7.16 19.78
CA ILE A 72 11.83 7.11 20.06
C ILE A 72 11.52 6.09 21.15
N ASN A 73 12.12 4.91 21.08
CA ASN A 73 11.89 3.86 22.07
C ASN A 73 12.34 4.30 23.46
N PHE A 74 13.44 5.06 23.58
CA PHE A 74 13.86 5.63 24.85
C PHE A 74 12.75 6.49 25.46
N ILE A 75 12.24 7.50 24.74
CA ILE A 75 11.18 8.40 25.23
C ILE A 75 9.87 7.67 25.53
N LYS A 76 9.56 6.65 24.72
CA LYS A 76 8.34 5.85 24.85
C LYS A 76 8.44 4.72 25.87
N SER A 77 9.65 4.40 26.34
CA SER A 77 9.87 3.28 27.28
C SER A 77 9.20 3.50 28.63
N LYS A 78 9.08 4.77 29.07
CA LYS A 78 8.47 5.14 30.35
C LYS A 78 7.35 6.16 30.14
N PRO A 79 6.15 5.95 30.74
CA PRO A 79 5.06 6.93 30.66
C PRO A 79 5.43 8.32 31.17
N LEU A 80 6.32 8.40 32.18
CA LEU A 80 6.81 9.67 32.67
C LEU A 80 7.63 10.44 31.62
N GLN A 81 8.58 9.77 30.95
CA GLN A 81 9.39 10.40 29.89
C GLN A 81 8.52 10.89 28.73
N SER A 82 7.52 10.10 28.32
CA SER A 82 6.56 10.52 27.31
C SER A 82 5.72 11.73 27.73
N ARG A 83 5.35 11.85 29.01
CA ARG A 83 4.61 13.02 29.53
C ARG A 83 5.49 14.27 29.60
N ILE A 84 6.74 14.12 30.05
CA ILE A 84 7.71 15.23 30.11
C ILE A 84 8.00 15.75 28.70
N PHE A 85 8.31 14.85 27.77
CA PHE A 85 8.54 15.22 26.37
C PHE A 85 7.31 15.92 25.76
N LYS A 86 6.11 15.40 26.03
CA LYS A 86 4.87 16.03 25.57
C LYS A 86 4.71 17.46 26.09
N ALA A 87 4.91 17.68 27.40
CA ALA A 87 4.83 19.01 28.00
C ALA A 87 5.86 19.97 27.39
N MET A 88 7.09 19.49 27.16
CA MET A 88 8.13 20.27 26.48
C MET A 88 7.74 20.67 25.06
N CYS A 89 7.16 19.76 24.27
CA CYS A 89 6.64 20.11 22.94
C CYS A 89 5.51 21.15 23.01
N GLU A 90 4.64 21.08 24.02
CA GLU A 90 3.57 22.06 24.23
C GLU A 90 4.15 23.44 24.57
N ASP A 91 5.14 23.49 25.47
CA ASP A 91 5.83 24.73 25.87
C ASP A 91 6.63 25.36 24.71
N MET A 92 7.20 24.54 23.82
CA MET A 92 7.92 24.99 22.62
C MET A 92 7.00 25.34 21.45
N GLY A 93 5.68 25.20 21.60
CA GLY A 93 4.71 25.54 20.56
C GLY A 93 4.72 24.59 19.36
N SER A 94 5.19 23.36 19.53
CA SER A 94 5.31 22.38 18.45
C SER A 94 3.94 21.97 17.90
N LEU A 95 3.83 21.86 16.56
CA LEU A 95 2.62 21.33 15.90
C LEU A 95 2.26 19.90 16.35
N HIS A 96 3.27 19.13 16.73
CA HIS A 96 3.12 17.77 17.21
C HIS A 96 3.71 17.62 18.60
N THR A 97 2.98 16.97 19.49
CA THR A 97 3.39 16.85 20.90
C THR A 97 3.77 15.43 21.31
N THR A 98 3.73 14.50 20.36
CA THR A 98 4.04 13.08 20.62
C THR A 98 4.78 12.43 19.46
N LEU A 99 5.78 11.61 19.80
CA LEU A 99 6.43 10.71 18.84
C LEU A 99 5.53 9.52 18.51
N LEU A 100 5.73 8.94 17.33
CA LEU A 100 5.01 7.75 16.86
C LEU A 100 5.87 6.51 17.08
N LEU A 101 5.33 5.51 17.78
CA LEU A 101 5.95 4.20 17.87
C LEU A 101 5.85 3.48 16.52
N HIS A 102 6.93 2.81 16.16
CA HIS A 102 6.95 1.89 15.02
C HIS A 102 6.81 0.46 15.50
N THR A 103 5.99 -0.33 14.80
CA THR A 103 5.97 -1.80 14.91
C THR A 103 6.48 -2.40 13.62
N GLU A 104 7.40 -3.35 13.68
CA GLU A 104 8.03 -3.99 12.51
C GLU A 104 7.03 -4.55 11.49
N VAL A 105 5.85 -4.93 11.96
CA VAL A 105 4.77 -5.54 11.18
C VAL A 105 4.15 -4.58 10.16
N ARG A 106 4.27 -3.25 10.35
CA ARG A 106 3.66 -2.25 9.48
C ARG A 106 4.70 -1.26 8.99
N TRP A 107 5.35 -1.60 7.88
CA TRP A 107 6.34 -0.73 7.24
C TRP A 107 5.81 0.68 6.92
N LEU A 108 4.49 0.82 6.69
CA LEU A 108 3.79 2.10 6.56
C LEU A 108 4.00 3.06 7.75
N SER A 109 4.14 2.52 8.96
CA SER A 109 4.38 3.34 10.17
C SER A 109 5.79 3.92 10.24
N ARG A 110 6.76 3.37 9.47
CA ARG A 110 8.16 3.86 9.46
C ARG A 110 8.26 5.27 8.91
N GLY A 111 7.62 5.56 7.77
CA GLY A 111 7.69 6.89 7.17
C GLY A 111 7.08 7.98 8.04
N GLN A 112 5.91 7.73 8.63
CA GLN A 112 5.28 8.68 9.55
C GLN A 112 6.13 8.92 10.80
N MET A 113 6.75 7.87 11.31
CA MET A 113 7.66 7.96 12.45
C MET A 113 8.89 8.81 12.13
N LEU A 114 9.51 8.62 10.95
CA LEU A 114 10.69 9.38 10.51
C LEU A 114 10.39 10.87 10.29
N VAL A 115 9.24 11.18 9.69
CA VAL A 115 8.79 12.57 9.55
C VAL A 115 8.60 13.20 10.93
N ARG A 116 7.95 12.47 11.86
CA ARG A 116 7.67 13.00 13.21
C ARG A 116 8.94 13.27 14.01
N ILE A 117 9.92 12.37 13.98
CA ILE A 117 11.18 12.58 14.72
C ILE A 117 11.97 13.75 14.13
N PHE A 118 11.97 13.92 12.80
CA PHE A 118 12.66 15.04 12.16
C PHE A 118 12.02 16.39 12.49
N GLN A 119 10.68 16.44 12.50
CA GLN A 119 9.93 17.65 12.89
C GLN A 119 10.14 18.02 14.35
N LEU A 120 10.33 17.03 15.23
CA LEU A 120 10.54 17.26 16.66
C LEU A 120 12.01 17.26 17.08
N ARG A 121 12.93 17.46 16.13
CA ARG A 121 14.38 17.38 16.38
C ARG A 121 14.85 18.41 17.42
N MET A 122 14.29 19.62 17.41
CA MET A 122 14.67 20.70 18.32
C MET A 122 14.21 20.42 19.76
N GLU A 123 13.00 19.90 19.90
CA GLU A 123 12.41 19.47 21.17
C GLU A 123 13.17 18.27 21.73
N LEU A 124 13.57 17.33 20.86
CA LEU A 124 14.41 16.21 21.24
C LEU A 124 15.77 16.67 21.74
N MET A 125 16.40 17.63 21.04
CA MET A 125 17.66 18.24 21.48
C MET A 125 17.49 18.87 22.86
N ALA A 126 16.48 19.71 23.06
CA ALA A 126 16.19 20.34 24.34
C ALA A 126 15.94 19.31 25.45
N TYR A 127 15.20 18.24 25.15
CA TYR A 127 14.89 17.17 26.09
C TYR A 127 16.15 16.47 26.58
N PHE A 128 17.10 16.19 25.69
CA PHE A 128 18.32 15.46 26.01
C PHE A 128 19.39 16.29 26.73
N ILE A 129 19.27 17.63 26.77
CA ILE A 129 20.12 18.49 27.64
C ILE A 129 19.97 18.06 29.10
N GLY A 130 18.73 17.79 29.55
CA GLY A 130 18.42 17.36 30.91
C GLY A 130 18.41 15.83 31.11
N HIS A 131 18.45 15.05 30.04
CA HIS A 131 18.29 13.59 30.08
C HIS A 131 19.37 12.91 29.24
N LYS A 132 20.51 12.59 29.83
CA LYS A 132 21.62 11.96 29.08
C LYS A 132 21.16 10.69 28.35
N PHE A 133 21.45 10.62 27.05
CA PHE A 133 21.18 9.47 26.20
C PHE A 133 22.29 9.34 25.15
N GLU A 134 22.73 8.11 24.89
CA GLU A 134 23.94 7.85 24.08
C GLU A 134 23.86 8.36 22.63
N LEU A 135 22.65 8.58 22.10
CA LEU A 135 22.43 9.07 20.73
C LEU A 135 22.03 10.55 20.67
N SER A 136 22.12 11.31 21.78
CA SER A 136 21.75 12.73 21.77
C SER A 136 22.54 13.54 20.73
N ASP A 137 23.81 13.21 20.53
CA ASP A 137 24.71 13.92 19.62
C ASP A 137 24.31 13.75 18.15
N ARG A 138 23.56 12.68 17.82
CA ARG A 138 23.04 12.44 16.47
C ARG A 138 22.09 13.53 16.01
N LEU A 139 21.40 14.19 16.94
CA LEU A 139 20.46 15.28 16.64
C LEU A 139 21.18 16.60 16.31
N ASN A 140 22.49 16.70 16.55
CA ASN A 140 23.33 17.83 16.17
C ASN A 140 24.26 17.53 14.99
N ASN A 141 24.28 16.27 14.53
CA ASN A 141 25.18 15.85 13.47
C ASN A 141 24.52 16.09 12.09
N MET A 142 25.11 17.00 11.30
CA MET A 142 24.58 17.38 9.99
C MET A 142 24.43 16.20 9.02
N ALA A 143 25.36 15.25 9.03
CA ALA A 143 25.27 14.06 8.19
C ALA A 143 24.11 13.15 8.60
N CYS A 144 23.90 12.97 9.91
CA CYS A 144 22.78 12.21 10.45
C CYS A 144 21.43 12.89 10.16
N LEU A 145 21.35 14.21 10.35
CA LEU A 145 20.13 14.99 10.08
C LEU A 145 19.78 14.99 8.58
N SER A 146 20.76 15.20 7.70
CA SER A 146 20.55 15.14 6.25
C SER A 146 20.07 13.75 5.82
N THR A 147 20.69 12.70 6.36
CA THR A 147 20.26 11.31 6.10
C THR A 147 18.85 11.06 6.63
N LEU A 148 18.53 11.54 7.83
CA LEU A 148 17.21 11.40 8.45
C LEU A 148 16.12 12.13 7.64
N ALA A 149 16.40 13.34 7.15
CA ALA A 149 15.53 14.13 6.31
C ALA A 149 15.20 13.39 4.99
N TYR A 150 16.24 12.89 4.32
CA TYR A 150 16.08 12.06 3.12
C TYR A 150 15.23 10.81 3.40
N LEU A 151 15.50 10.11 4.51
CA LEU A 151 14.75 8.91 4.89
C LEU A 151 13.28 9.25 5.16
N ALA A 152 12.99 10.37 5.82
CA ALA A 152 11.62 10.84 6.02
C ALA A 152 10.90 11.05 4.68
N ASP A 153 11.55 11.70 3.71
CA ASP A 153 10.96 11.95 2.40
C ASP A 153 10.75 10.69 1.56
N ILE A 154 11.77 9.83 1.43
CA ILE A 154 11.64 8.62 0.60
C ILE A 154 10.62 7.65 1.20
N PHE A 155 10.61 7.45 2.52
CA PHE A 155 9.59 6.60 3.15
C PHE A 155 8.18 7.20 3.05
N ARG A 156 8.03 8.53 3.07
CA ARG A 156 6.74 9.18 2.77
C ARG A 156 6.28 8.85 1.35
N LYS A 157 7.15 8.98 0.35
CA LYS A 157 6.83 8.63 -1.06
C LYS A 157 6.51 7.15 -1.25
N LEU A 158 7.22 6.26 -0.55
CA LEU A 158 6.94 4.83 -0.55
C LEU A 158 5.55 4.54 0.06
N ASN A 159 5.23 5.21 1.17
CA ASN A 159 3.93 5.10 1.83
C ASN A 159 2.79 5.60 0.94
N GLU A 160 2.97 6.72 0.23
CA GLU A 160 1.98 7.26 -0.71
C GLU A 160 1.65 6.26 -1.82
N LEU A 161 2.66 5.61 -2.41
CA LEU A 161 2.41 4.58 -3.42
C LEU A 161 1.66 3.39 -2.81
N CYS A 162 2.02 2.93 -1.62
CA CYS A 162 1.29 1.84 -0.97
C CYS A 162 -0.16 2.18 -0.67
N LEU A 163 -0.44 3.38 -0.15
CA LEU A 163 -1.80 3.85 0.05
C LEU A 163 -2.55 3.97 -1.27
N ALA A 164 -1.88 4.38 -2.35
CA ALA A 164 -2.49 4.42 -3.68
C ALA A 164 -2.74 3.01 -4.26
N LEU A 165 -1.93 2.02 -3.92
CA LEU A 165 -2.15 0.61 -4.30
C LEU A 165 -3.25 -0.03 -3.45
N GLN A 166 -3.44 0.44 -2.22
CA GLN A 166 -4.54 0.08 -1.34
C GLN A 166 -5.84 0.77 -1.78
N GLY A 167 -6.97 0.07 -1.67
CA GLY A 167 -8.28 0.68 -1.92
C GLY A 167 -9.28 -0.31 -2.49
N LYS A 168 -10.56 -0.04 -2.22
CA LYS A 168 -11.68 -0.92 -2.63
C LYS A 168 -11.87 -1.01 -4.15
N GLN A 169 -11.29 -0.10 -4.92
CA GLN A 169 -11.54 0.05 -6.37
C GLN A 169 -10.27 -0.04 -7.23
N VAL A 170 -9.12 -0.42 -6.65
CA VAL A 170 -7.87 -0.52 -7.39
C VAL A 170 -7.78 -1.90 -8.04
N ASN A 171 -7.88 -1.95 -9.37
CA ASN A 171 -7.66 -3.18 -10.14
C ASN A 171 -6.18 -3.35 -10.51
N ILE A 172 -5.84 -4.53 -11.04
CA ILE A 172 -4.46 -4.89 -11.41
C ILE A 172 -3.84 -3.94 -12.46
N LEU A 173 -4.65 -3.41 -13.37
CA LEU A 173 -4.19 -2.51 -14.43
C LEU A 173 -3.83 -1.14 -13.86
N GLN A 174 -4.68 -0.58 -13.00
CA GLN A 174 -4.39 0.67 -12.29
C GLN A 174 -3.20 0.55 -11.34
N ALA A 175 -3.05 -0.60 -10.68
CA ALA A 175 -1.88 -0.86 -9.85
C ALA A 175 -0.59 -0.88 -10.68
N LYS A 176 -0.63 -1.48 -11.88
CA LYS A 176 0.47 -1.47 -12.84
C LYS A 176 0.83 -0.04 -13.27
N ASP A 177 -0.14 0.78 -13.63
CA ASP A 177 0.09 2.18 -14.03
C ASP A 177 0.76 2.98 -12.90
N LYS A 178 0.33 2.77 -11.65
CA LYS A 178 0.93 3.40 -10.46
C LYS A 178 2.39 2.97 -10.24
N LEU A 179 2.70 1.69 -10.45
CA LEU A 179 4.07 1.17 -10.35
C LEU A 179 4.97 1.71 -11.47
N VAL A 180 4.47 1.78 -12.71
CA VAL A 180 5.19 2.40 -13.84
C VAL A 180 5.47 3.87 -13.58
N ALA A 181 4.46 4.62 -13.12
CA ALA A 181 4.63 6.03 -12.75
C ALA A 181 5.67 6.20 -11.64
N PHE A 182 5.70 5.32 -10.64
CA PHE A 182 6.70 5.35 -9.58
C PHE A 182 8.10 5.02 -10.08
N SER A 183 8.25 4.06 -11.01
CA SER A 183 9.53 3.77 -11.67
C SER A 183 10.09 5.00 -12.39
N ARG A 184 9.24 5.71 -13.13
CA ARG A 184 9.62 6.96 -13.83
C ARG A 184 9.99 8.08 -12.84
N LYS A 185 9.27 8.18 -11.72
CA LYS A 185 9.60 9.10 -10.63
C LYS A 185 10.98 8.80 -10.03
N LEU A 186 11.30 7.54 -9.76
CA LEU A 186 12.64 7.13 -9.29
C LEU A 186 13.73 7.55 -10.29
N GLN A 187 13.52 7.31 -11.59
CA GLN A 187 14.46 7.74 -12.63
C GLN A 187 14.69 9.24 -12.62
N TYR A 188 13.61 10.02 -12.49
CA TYR A 188 13.69 11.47 -12.39
C TYR A 188 14.44 11.92 -11.13
N TRP A 189 14.14 11.34 -9.96
CA TRP A 189 14.82 11.68 -8.71
C TRP A 189 16.32 11.35 -8.75
N ILE A 190 16.71 10.24 -9.38
CA ILE A 190 18.13 9.91 -9.60
C ILE A 190 18.82 11.00 -10.40
N SER A 191 18.19 11.48 -11.48
CA SER A 191 18.71 12.57 -12.31
C SER A 191 18.78 13.90 -11.55
N ALA A 192 17.76 14.23 -10.75
CA ALA A 192 17.73 15.44 -9.93
C ALA A 192 18.89 15.45 -8.90
N VAL A 193 19.09 14.34 -8.17
CA VAL A 193 20.17 14.22 -7.19
C VAL A 193 21.56 14.28 -7.85
N LYS A 194 21.70 13.83 -9.11
CA LYS A 194 22.95 14.02 -9.88
C LYS A 194 23.25 15.48 -10.17
N GLN A 195 22.21 16.30 -10.34
CA GLN A 195 22.30 17.74 -10.60
C GLN A 195 22.29 18.57 -9.30
N ASN A 196 22.43 17.93 -8.14
CA ASN A 196 22.34 18.58 -6.83
C ASN A 196 20.99 19.28 -6.57
N ASN A 197 19.91 18.83 -7.24
CA ASN A 197 18.54 19.29 -6.97
C ASN A 197 17.84 18.30 -6.04
N PHE A 198 17.36 18.81 -4.90
CA PHE A 198 16.67 18.05 -3.86
C PHE A 198 15.22 18.50 -3.64
N GLU A 199 14.62 19.33 -4.50
CA GLU A 199 13.25 19.84 -4.36
C GLU A 199 12.20 18.71 -4.26
N CYS A 200 12.49 17.56 -4.88
CA CYS A 200 11.64 16.37 -4.76
C CYS A 200 11.60 15.81 -3.33
N PHE A 201 12.60 16.09 -2.51
CA PHE A 201 12.77 15.66 -1.13
C PHE A 201 12.66 16.90 -0.23
N GLN A 202 11.43 17.41 -0.08
CA GLN A 202 11.16 18.68 0.58
C GLN A 202 11.81 18.79 1.97
N THR A 203 11.73 17.75 2.80
CA THR A 203 12.31 17.78 4.16
C THR A 203 13.82 17.97 4.10
N LEU A 204 14.49 17.30 3.14
CA LEU A 204 15.92 17.49 2.89
C LEU A 204 16.24 18.86 2.29
N SER A 205 15.47 19.32 1.30
CA SER A 205 15.66 20.62 0.64
C SER A 205 15.57 21.75 1.67
N ASP A 206 14.46 21.79 2.40
CA ASP A 206 14.21 22.80 3.44
C ASP A 206 15.34 22.80 4.48
N PHE A 207 15.79 21.61 4.91
CA PHE A 207 16.86 21.51 5.90
C PHE A 207 18.21 22.05 5.40
N LEU A 208 18.57 21.77 4.15
CA LEU A 208 19.81 22.25 3.54
C LEU A 208 19.76 23.77 3.34
N GLU A 209 18.60 24.30 2.93
CA GLU A 209 18.34 25.74 2.79
C GLU A 209 18.40 26.46 4.14
N GLU A 210 17.67 25.97 5.15
CA GLU A 210 17.66 26.52 6.52
C GLU A 210 19.04 26.52 7.17
N SER A 211 19.86 25.52 6.84
CA SER A 211 21.19 25.34 7.44
C SER A 211 22.29 26.03 6.62
N GLU A 212 21.98 26.57 5.44
CA GLU A 212 22.93 27.16 4.49
C GLU A 212 24.14 26.24 4.19
N VAL A 213 23.88 24.94 4.02
CA VAL A 213 24.93 23.95 3.74
C VAL A 213 24.64 23.12 2.49
N ASP A 214 25.72 22.75 1.80
CA ASP A 214 25.67 21.73 0.76
C ASP A 214 25.57 20.32 1.34
N LEU A 215 24.88 19.43 0.62
CA LEU A 215 24.84 18.02 0.98
C LEU A 215 26.20 17.36 0.77
N ASP A 216 26.68 16.68 1.81
CA ASP A 216 27.90 15.87 1.77
C ASP A 216 27.91 14.90 0.58
N MET A 217 29.10 14.76 -0.04
CA MET A 217 29.26 14.00 -1.27
C MET A 217 28.95 12.50 -1.08
N GLU A 218 29.34 11.92 0.05
CA GLU A 218 29.10 10.51 0.36
C GLU A 218 27.61 10.25 0.59
N ILE A 219 26.92 11.15 1.30
CA ILE A 219 25.47 11.05 1.50
C ILE A 219 24.75 11.16 0.16
N ARG A 220 25.14 12.13 -0.68
CA ARG A 220 24.57 12.32 -2.01
C ARG A 220 24.74 11.07 -2.88
N ASP A 221 25.92 10.43 -2.86
CA ASP A 221 26.14 9.17 -3.58
C ASP A 221 25.33 8.01 -2.98
N GLY A 222 25.25 7.94 -1.65
CA GLY A 222 24.38 7.00 -0.95
C GLY A 222 22.91 7.13 -1.36
N ILE A 223 22.41 8.36 -1.53
CA ILE A 223 21.04 8.62 -2.01
C ILE A 223 20.86 8.08 -3.42
N LYS A 224 21.78 8.39 -4.35
CA LYS A 224 21.72 7.90 -5.75
C LYS A 224 21.72 6.38 -5.80
N THR A 225 22.61 5.75 -5.03
CA THR A 225 22.74 4.29 -4.94
C THR A 225 21.46 3.66 -4.39
N HIS A 226 20.88 4.22 -3.33
CA HIS A 226 19.61 3.75 -2.78
C HIS A 226 18.45 3.86 -3.77
N LEU A 227 18.30 5.00 -4.45
CA LEU A 227 17.24 5.18 -5.45
C LEU A 227 17.40 4.22 -6.65
N SER A 228 18.64 4.01 -7.10
CA SER A 228 18.95 3.05 -8.17
C SER A 228 18.63 1.61 -7.73
N SER A 229 18.96 1.26 -6.48
CA SER A 229 18.61 -0.04 -5.91
C SER A 229 17.10 -0.26 -5.79
N LEU A 230 16.33 0.77 -5.42
CA LEU A 230 14.87 0.72 -5.41
C LEU A 230 14.32 0.51 -6.83
N GLN A 231 14.85 1.23 -7.82
CA GLN A 231 14.42 1.10 -9.21
C GLN A 231 14.71 -0.30 -9.77
N GLN A 232 15.91 -0.81 -9.54
CA GLN A 232 16.29 -2.17 -9.92
C GLN A 232 15.39 -3.21 -9.23
N SER A 233 15.20 -3.09 -7.92
CA SER A 233 14.36 -4.01 -7.15
C SER A 233 12.91 -3.98 -7.63
N LEU A 234 12.41 -2.81 -8.03
CA LEU A 234 11.07 -2.68 -8.63
C LEU A 234 10.97 -3.50 -9.92
N GLY A 235 12.00 -3.46 -10.77
CA GLY A 235 12.10 -4.29 -11.98
C GLY A 235 12.19 -5.79 -11.68
N ASP A 236 13.02 -6.17 -10.69
CA ASP A 236 13.19 -7.57 -10.25
C ASP A 236 11.86 -8.16 -9.76
N TYR A 237 11.16 -7.43 -8.90
CA TYR A 237 9.92 -7.90 -8.27
C TYR A 237 8.69 -7.67 -9.13
N PHE A 238 8.73 -6.83 -10.15
CA PHE A 238 7.65 -6.59 -11.10
C PHE A 238 8.20 -6.59 -12.53
N PRO A 239 8.56 -7.77 -13.07
CA PRO A 239 8.98 -7.86 -14.46
C PRO A 239 7.81 -7.45 -15.37
N ASN A 240 8.13 -6.93 -16.55
CA ASN A 240 7.15 -6.61 -17.59
C ASN A 240 6.12 -5.52 -17.20
N LEU A 241 6.48 -4.61 -16.30
CA LEU A 241 5.65 -3.44 -15.95
C LEU A 241 5.30 -2.58 -17.17
N GLU A 242 6.11 -2.59 -18.23
CA GLU A 242 5.87 -1.79 -19.43
C GLU A 242 5.14 -2.55 -20.54
N ASN A 243 4.94 -3.87 -20.40
CA ASN A 243 4.23 -4.64 -21.42
C ASN A 243 2.79 -4.15 -21.57
N GLN A 244 2.32 -3.98 -22.80
CA GLN A 244 0.94 -3.56 -23.07
C GLN A 244 -0.06 -4.73 -23.12
N ASP A 245 0.30 -5.86 -22.49
CA ASP A 245 -0.58 -7.01 -22.35
C ASP A 245 -1.88 -6.54 -21.64
N ASN A 246 -3.01 -6.72 -22.32
CA ASN A 246 -4.35 -6.28 -21.90
C ASN A 246 -4.68 -4.79 -22.09
N TYR A 247 -3.92 -4.04 -22.90
CA TYR A 247 -4.27 -2.65 -23.26
C TYR A 247 -5.68 -2.53 -23.87
N TRP A 248 -6.13 -3.56 -24.59
CA TRP A 248 -7.49 -3.65 -25.12
C TRP A 248 -8.58 -3.57 -24.05
N VAL A 249 -8.28 -4.01 -22.81
CA VAL A 249 -9.21 -3.87 -21.68
C VAL A 249 -9.20 -2.44 -21.15
N GLN A 250 -8.03 -1.79 -21.11
CA GLN A 250 -7.91 -0.41 -20.62
C GLN A 250 -8.55 0.59 -21.59
N ASN A 251 -8.37 0.39 -22.90
CA ASN A 251 -8.97 1.23 -23.92
C ASN A 251 -9.22 0.42 -25.21
N PRO A 252 -10.41 -0.17 -25.37
CA PRO A 252 -10.72 -0.95 -26.56
C PRO A 252 -10.74 -0.09 -27.84
N PHE A 253 -11.16 1.17 -27.75
CA PHE A 253 -11.32 2.08 -28.89
C PHE A 253 -9.99 2.62 -29.47
N LYS A 254 -8.85 2.38 -28.79
CA LYS A 254 -7.51 2.76 -29.28
C LYS A 254 -6.75 1.64 -29.98
N ILE A 255 -7.35 0.46 -30.12
CA ILE A 255 -6.70 -0.69 -30.75
C ILE A 255 -6.64 -0.46 -32.26
N LYS A 256 -5.42 -0.38 -32.80
CA LYS A 256 -5.18 -0.30 -34.26
C LYS A 256 -4.77 -1.64 -34.87
N GLU A 257 -4.17 -2.52 -34.08
CA GLU A 257 -3.68 -3.81 -34.51
C GLU A 257 -4.27 -4.93 -33.66
N LYS A 258 -4.46 -6.10 -34.30
CA LYS A 258 -4.99 -7.30 -33.64
C LYS A 258 -4.05 -7.75 -32.51
N PRO A 259 -4.52 -7.91 -31.26
CA PRO A 259 -3.73 -8.53 -30.21
C PRO A 259 -3.37 -9.98 -30.57
N LYS A 260 -2.12 -10.40 -30.31
CA LYS A 260 -1.55 -11.67 -30.81
C LYS A 260 -2.36 -12.93 -30.43
N ASP A 261 -3.12 -12.90 -29.32
CA ASP A 261 -3.86 -14.05 -28.79
C ASP A 261 -5.38 -14.03 -29.04
N PHE A 262 -5.88 -13.09 -29.86
CA PHE A 262 -7.32 -12.74 -29.89
C PHE A 262 -8.19 -13.50 -30.91
N ILE A 263 -7.74 -14.62 -31.47
CA ILE A 263 -8.30 -15.19 -32.72
C ILE A 263 -9.83 -15.44 -32.70
N PRO A 264 -10.47 -16.00 -31.66
CA PRO A 264 -11.91 -16.31 -31.74
C PRO A 264 -12.86 -15.10 -31.54
N TRP A 265 -12.36 -13.91 -31.21
CA TRP A 265 -13.17 -12.82 -30.60
C TRP A 265 -13.06 -11.49 -31.37
N ILE A 266 -12.36 -11.52 -32.50
CA ILE A 266 -12.01 -10.34 -33.30
C ILE A 266 -13.25 -9.67 -33.86
N LYS A 267 -14.23 -10.43 -34.35
CA LYS A 267 -15.46 -9.87 -34.95
C LYS A 267 -16.21 -8.99 -33.95
N ASN A 268 -16.48 -9.54 -32.76
CA ASN A 268 -17.12 -8.80 -31.66
C ASN A 268 -16.29 -7.58 -31.23
N MET A 269 -14.96 -7.65 -31.25
CA MET A 269 -14.14 -6.46 -31.01
C MET A 269 -14.30 -5.40 -32.10
N ILE A 270 -14.26 -5.78 -33.38
CA ILE A 270 -14.40 -4.84 -34.51
C ILE A 270 -15.75 -4.12 -34.43
N GLU A 271 -16.82 -4.86 -34.13
CA GLU A 271 -18.15 -4.29 -33.93
C GLU A 271 -18.16 -3.32 -32.74
N LEU A 272 -17.65 -3.75 -31.57
CA LEU A 272 -17.60 -2.92 -30.37
C LEU A 272 -16.80 -1.63 -30.58
N ILE A 273 -15.62 -1.68 -31.20
CA ILE A 273 -14.78 -0.48 -31.39
C ILE A 273 -15.34 0.47 -32.45
N SER A 274 -16.24 -0.02 -33.31
CA SER A 274 -16.94 0.79 -34.31
C SER A 274 -18.22 1.43 -33.76
N ASP A 275 -18.65 1.03 -32.56
CA ASP A 275 -19.86 1.55 -31.92
C ASP A 275 -19.58 2.89 -31.22
N THR A 276 -20.06 3.96 -31.83
CA THR A 276 -19.94 5.33 -31.32
C THR A 276 -20.71 5.58 -30.02
N GLN A 277 -21.81 4.84 -29.76
CA GLN A 277 -22.58 4.96 -28.51
C GLN A 277 -21.83 4.30 -27.37
N LEU A 278 -21.25 3.12 -27.60
CA LEU A 278 -20.38 2.46 -26.62
C LEU A 278 -19.11 3.28 -26.36
N GLU A 279 -18.53 3.95 -27.36
CA GLU A 279 -17.40 4.86 -27.16
C GLU A 279 -17.78 6.05 -26.29
N ALA A 280 -18.93 6.69 -26.57
CA ALA A 280 -19.42 7.79 -25.76
C ALA A 280 -19.66 7.34 -24.31
N LYS A 281 -20.28 6.17 -24.12
CA LYS A 281 -20.53 5.58 -22.80
C LYS A 281 -19.22 5.28 -22.07
N PHE A 282 -18.24 4.68 -22.73
CA PHE A 282 -16.92 4.38 -22.17
C PHE A 282 -16.24 5.61 -21.55
N ARG A 283 -16.43 6.79 -22.15
CA ARG A 283 -15.87 8.06 -21.64
C ARG A 283 -16.56 8.58 -20.37
N THR A 284 -17.75 8.07 -20.04
CA THR A 284 -18.58 8.56 -18.92
C THR A 284 -18.60 7.66 -17.69
N VAL A 285 -18.32 6.37 -17.85
CA VAL A 285 -18.41 5.38 -16.76
C VAL A 285 -17.03 4.82 -16.39
N SER A 286 -16.95 4.16 -15.22
CA SER A 286 -15.71 3.46 -14.83
C SER A 286 -15.47 2.22 -15.69
N LEU A 287 -14.20 1.79 -15.79
CA LEU A 287 -13.81 0.64 -16.60
C LEU A 287 -14.59 -0.65 -16.23
N THR A 288 -14.79 -0.88 -14.94
CA THR A 288 -15.53 -2.05 -14.45
C THR A 288 -17.01 -1.99 -14.80
N ILE A 289 -17.63 -0.80 -14.74
CA ILE A 289 -19.03 -0.60 -15.14
C ILE A 289 -19.18 -0.81 -16.64
N PHE A 290 -18.29 -0.20 -17.45
CA PHE A 290 -18.31 -0.35 -18.90
C PHE A 290 -18.28 -1.82 -19.32
N TRP A 291 -17.31 -2.60 -18.85
CA TRP A 291 -17.21 -4.01 -19.21
C TRP A 291 -18.33 -4.88 -18.64
N SER A 292 -19.00 -4.45 -17.56
CA SER A 292 -20.19 -5.13 -17.05
C SER A 292 -21.38 -4.90 -17.97
N ASP A 293 -21.56 -3.68 -18.47
CA ASP A 293 -22.65 -3.34 -19.39
C ASP A 293 -22.46 -3.99 -20.77
N VAL A 294 -21.21 -4.05 -21.26
CA VAL A 294 -20.85 -4.73 -22.52
C VAL A 294 -21.17 -6.23 -22.47
N PHE A 295 -21.35 -6.81 -21.28
CA PHE A 295 -21.66 -8.23 -21.13
C PHE A 295 -22.99 -8.64 -21.77
N ASP A 296 -23.97 -7.73 -21.81
CA ASP A 296 -25.29 -8.05 -22.36
C ASP A 296 -25.23 -8.24 -23.89
N GLU A 297 -24.43 -7.43 -24.59
CA GLU A 297 -24.30 -7.47 -26.05
C GLU A 297 -23.14 -8.38 -26.53
N TYR A 298 -22.01 -8.36 -25.82
CA TYR A 298 -20.80 -9.09 -26.17
C TYR A 298 -20.32 -9.99 -25.00
N PRO A 299 -21.11 -11.00 -24.58
CA PRO A 299 -20.91 -11.73 -23.33
C PRO A 299 -19.58 -12.48 -23.25
N ASN A 300 -19.13 -13.01 -24.39
CA ASN A 300 -17.80 -13.58 -24.48
C ASN A 300 -16.80 -12.47 -24.16
N LEU A 301 -16.67 -11.44 -25.02
CA LEU A 301 -15.65 -10.38 -24.92
C LEU A 301 -15.57 -9.76 -23.51
N ALA A 302 -16.71 -9.36 -22.98
CA ALA A 302 -16.84 -8.84 -21.63
C ALA A 302 -16.29 -9.80 -20.58
N LYS A 303 -16.59 -11.11 -20.68
CA LYS A 303 -16.08 -12.13 -19.74
C LYS A 303 -14.55 -12.17 -19.67
N GLN A 304 -13.83 -11.93 -20.76
CA GLN A 304 -12.35 -11.91 -20.72
C GLN A 304 -11.84 -10.62 -20.09
N ALA A 305 -12.45 -9.48 -20.42
CA ALA A 305 -12.10 -8.21 -19.79
C ALA A 305 -12.36 -8.25 -18.28
N ILE A 306 -13.52 -8.74 -17.86
CA ILE A 306 -13.89 -8.93 -16.46
C ILE A 306 -12.90 -9.89 -15.78
N ARG A 307 -12.48 -10.99 -16.42
CA ARG A 307 -11.46 -11.89 -15.85
C ARG A 307 -10.11 -11.22 -15.60
N ILE A 308 -9.78 -10.17 -16.33
CA ILE A 308 -8.57 -9.36 -16.12
C ILE A 308 -8.78 -8.31 -15.03
N LEU A 309 -9.99 -7.77 -14.89
CA LEU A 309 -10.31 -6.70 -13.93
C LEU A 309 -10.73 -7.18 -12.54
N LEU A 310 -11.38 -8.33 -12.45
CA LEU A 310 -11.89 -8.90 -11.21
C LEU A 310 -10.77 -9.29 -10.21
N PRO A 311 -9.58 -9.75 -10.65
CA PRO A 311 -8.46 -10.02 -9.78
C PRO A 311 -8.18 -8.98 -8.71
N PHE A 312 -8.03 -9.44 -7.47
CA PHE A 312 -7.65 -8.56 -6.37
C PHE A 312 -6.15 -8.28 -6.43
N ALA A 313 -5.79 -7.05 -6.78
CA ALA A 313 -4.41 -6.58 -6.78
C ALA A 313 -3.74 -6.66 -5.39
N THR A 314 -4.53 -6.62 -4.32
CA THR A 314 -4.04 -6.54 -2.94
C THR A 314 -4.87 -7.39 -1.97
N THR A 315 -4.27 -7.72 -0.83
CA THR A 315 -4.93 -8.37 0.33
C THR A 315 -5.69 -7.38 1.22
N TYR A 316 -5.88 -6.13 0.78
CA TYR A 316 -6.44 -5.04 1.59
C TYR A 316 -7.79 -5.40 2.24
N LEU A 317 -8.73 -5.99 1.49
CA LEU A 317 -10.04 -6.37 2.03
C LEU A 317 -9.93 -7.43 3.13
N CYS A 318 -8.98 -8.35 2.99
CA CYS A 318 -8.67 -9.37 3.99
C CYS A 318 -8.07 -8.73 5.26
N GLU A 319 -7.08 -7.86 5.10
CA GLU A 319 -6.43 -7.13 6.21
C GLU A 319 -7.39 -6.18 6.94
N ALA A 320 -8.29 -5.51 6.20
CA ALA A 320 -9.37 -4.71 6.76
C ALA A 320 -10.34 -5.57 7.56
N GLY A 321 -10.65 -6.78 7.08
CA GLY A 321 -11.41 -7.81 7.78
C GLY A 321 -10.79 -8.18 9.12
N PHE A 322 -9.51 -8.56 9.10
CA PHE A 322 -8.78 -8.90 10.33
C PHE A 322 -8.69 -7.71 11.30
N SER A 323 -8.47 -6.50 10.79
CA SER A 323 -8.41 -5.30 11.63
C SER A 323 -9.73 -5.05 12.36
N LYS A 324 -10.86 -5.21 11.67
CA LYS A 324 -12.21 -5.12 12.24
C LYS A 324 -12.49 -6.23 13.24
N TYR A 325 -12.08 -7.46 12.93
CA TYR A 325 -12.17 -8.58 13.86
C TYR A 325 -11.39 -8.32 15.15
N VAL A 326 -10.14 -7.87 15.06
CA VAL A 326 -9.30 -7.56 16.22
C VAL A 326 -9.90 -6.42 17.05
N ALA A 327 -10.46 -5.39 16.42
CA ALA A 327 -11.16 -4.32 17.13
C ALA A 327 -12.40 -4.83 17.89
N THR A 328 -13.07 -5.85 17.36
CA THR A 328 -14.29 -6.43 17.94
C THR A 328 -13.96 -7.43 19.07
N LYS A 329 -12.95 -8.28 18.85
CA LYS A 329 -12.44 -9.30 19.78
C LYS A 329 -11.38 -8.72 20.71
N THR A 330 -11.80 -7.89 21.65
CA THR A 330 -10.91 -7.39 22.71
C THR A 330 -10.68 -8.46 23.79
N LYS A 331 -9.73 -8.21 24.71
CA LYS A 331 -9.49 -9.08 25.89
C LYS A 331 -10.78 -9.38 26.68
N TYR A 332 -11.69 -8.41 26.73
CA TYR A 332 -12.98 -8.52 27.44
C TYR A 332 -14.10 -9.16 26.61
N ARG A 333 -13.91 -9.28 25.28
CA ARG A 333 -14.90 -9.83 24.33
C ARG A 333 -14.37 -11.05 23.57
N ASN A 334 -13.40 -11.76 24.14
CA ASN A 334 -12.72 -12.87 23.47
C ASN A 334 -13.64 -14.04 23.09
N LYS A 335 -14.74 -14.26 23.84
CA LYS A 335 -15.76 -15.30 23.56
C LYS A 335 -16.87 -14.89 22.59
N LEU A 336 -16.98 -13.62 22.21
CA LEU A 336 -18.04 -13.11 21.32
C LEU A 336 -17.95 -13.76 19.93
N ASP A 337 -18.98 -14.42 19.40
CA ASP A 337 -18.97 -14.75 17.97
C ASP A 337 -19.06 -13.45 17.15
N ALA A 338 -17.94 -13.04 16.56
CA ALA A 338 -17.83 -11.79 15.82
C ALA A 338 -18.23 -11.93 14.34
N ALA A 339 -18.59 -13.13 13.87
CA ALA A 339 -18.94 -13.33 12.47
C ALA A 339 -20.14 -12.47 12.00
N PRO A 340 -21.23 -12.30 12.78
CA PRO A 340 -22.32 -11.41 12.42
C PRO A 340 -21.88 -9.93 12.35
N ASP A 341 -21.11 -9.47 13.34
CA ASP A 341 -20.59 -8.10 13.39
C ASP A 341 -19.66 -7.81 12.21
N MET A 342 -18.76 -8.74 11.88
CA MET A 342 -17.86 -8.62 10.75
C MET A 342 -18.63 -8.48 9.43
N ARG A 343 -19.73 -9.22 9.24
CA ARG A 343 -20.55 -9.10 8.03
C ARG A 343 -21.10 -7.69 7.87
N ILE A 344 -21.62 -7.09 8.96
CA ILE A 344 -22.13 -5.72 8.96
C ILE A 344 -21.00 -4.73 8.72
N GLN A 345 -19.89 -4.87 9.45
CA GLN A 345 -18.78 -3.93 9.37
C GLN A 345 -18.11 -3.96 8.00
N LEU A 346 -17.97 -5.11 7.33
CA LEU A 346 -17.27 -5.23 6.05
C LEU A 346 -18.15 -4.98 4.83
N SER A 347 -19.47 -5.08 4.99
CA SER A 347 -20.42 -4.85 3.91
C SER A 347 -20.66 -3.36 3.67
N ASN A 348 -20.84 -2.98 2.39
CA ASN A 348 -21.40 -1.69 2.02
C ASN A 348 -22.94 -1.77 1.89
N LEU A 349 -23.53 -2.95 2.07
CA LEU A 349 -24.98 -3.15 1.97
C LEU A 349 -25.66 -2.59 3.21
N THR A 350 -26.68 -1.77 3.00
CA THR A 350 -27.57 -1.33 4.08
C THR A 350 -28.40 -2.53 4.56
N PRO A 351 -28.32 -2.93 5.84
CA PRO A 351 -29.16 -3.99 6.35
C PRO A 351 -30.63 -3.61 6.19
N ASN A 352 -31.46 -4.53 5.70
CA ASN A 352 -32.90 -4.33 5.71
C ASN A 352 -33.41 -4.51 7.15
N PHE A 353 -33.30 -3.44 7.94
CA PHE A 353 -33.66 -3.44 9.35
C PHE A 353 -35.10 -3.86 9.59
N LYS A 354 -36.02 -3.49 8.69
CA LYS A 354 -37.43 -3.86 8.77
C LYS A 354 -37.60 -5.38 8.73
N ARG A 355 -36.99 -6.05 7.74
CA ARG A 355 -37.01 -7.52 7.63
C ARG A 355 -36.31 -8.21 8.81
N ILE A 356 -35.21 -7.63 9.30
CA ILE A 356 -34.48 -8.18 10.47
C ILE A 356 -35.35 -8.09 11.73
N MET A 357 -36.00 -6.95 11.97
CA MET A 357 -36.91 -6.73 13.10
C MET A 357 -38.12 -7.65 13.05
N GLU A 358 -38.72 -7.83 11.87
CA GLU A 358 -39.84 -8.76 11.64
C GLU A 358 -39.45 -10.22 11.87
N SER A 359 -38.18 -10.60 11.64
CA SER A 359 -37.68 -11.97 11.80
C SER A 359 -37.25 -12.35 13.22
N LYS A 360 -37.02 -11.37 14.12
CA LYS A 360 -36.60 -11.65 15.50
C LYS A 360 -37.82 -11.72 16.43
N LYS A 361 -38.10 -12.91 16.97
CA LYS A 361 -39.21 -13.17 17.91
C LYS A 361 -38.98 -12.65 19.33
N GLN A 362 -37.75 -12.31 19.72
CA GLN A 362 -37.44 -11.76 21.05
C GLN A 362 -36.47 -10.59 20.92
N VAL A 363 -36.92 -9.42 21.36
CA VAL A 363 -36.07 -8.27 21.65
C VAL A 363 -35.49 -8.52 23.04
N HIS A 364 -34.17 -8.71 23.16
CA HIS A 364 -33.55 -8.66 24.48
C HIS A 364 -33.59 -7.20 24.95
N PRO A 365 -34.35 -6.88 26.01
CA PRO A 365 -34.17 -5.59 26.66
C PRO A 365 -32.78 -5.65 27.31
N SER A 366 -31.94 -4.68 27.01
CA SER A 366 -30.72 -4.46 27.79
C SER A 366 -31.12 -4.11 29.22
N HIS A 367 -30.61 -4.88 30.19
CA HIS A 367 -30.67 -4.54 31.61
C HIS A 367 -29.78 -3.33 31.93
#